data_AF-M1WD45-F1
#
_entry.id   AF-M1WD45-F1
#
_cell.length_a   1.000
_cell.length_b   1.000
_cell.length_c   1.000
_cell.angle_alpha   90.00
_cell.angle_beta   90.00
_cell.angle_gamma   90.00
#
_symmetry.space_group_name_H-M   'P 1'
#
loop_
_entity.id
_entity.type
_entity.pdbx_description
1 polymer ?
#
loop_
_entity_poly.entity_id
_entity_poly.type
_entity_poly.pdbx_seq_one_letter_code
_entity_poly.pdbx_strand_id
1 'polypeptide(L)'
;MRFCDLFTSLLLGISVTSVTIASPFDSEGDLQDRITILDARALRLIVVKRPDKDATCPYRARARDGGPYPQHKFTKKLIESAFTKAAYHAADEKQVGDGKYPHDFGGGRVPFPCGKNKMVYPIQTNNHPYGSGSPGNIPDRVVFEYQKTGTDLVVKYCGVMRRGVRGDFLKCT
;
A
#
# COMPACT_ATOMS: atom_id res chain seq x y z
N MET A 1 -31.78 85.95 -21.50
CA MET A 1 -30.61 85.15 -21.04
C MET A 1 -30.95 83.70 -21.35
N ARG A 2 -30.24 83.09 -22.33
CA ARG A 2 -29.23 82.01 -22.12
C ARG A 2 -29.88 80.72 -21.58
N PHE A 3 -29.69 79.52 -22.11
CA PHE A 3 -28.75 78.95 -23.08
C PHE A 3 -29.15 77.46 -23.30
N CYS A 4 -28.76 76.89 -24.45
CA CYS A 4 -28.11 75.57 -24.67
C CYS A 4 -28.67 74.28 -24.00
N ASP A 5 -28.59 73.08 -24.57
CA ASP A 5 -28.01 72.59 -25.83
C ASP A 5 -28.51 71.15 -26.06
N LEU A 6 -28.49 70.75 -27.34
CA LEU A 6 -28.61 69.37 -27.80
C LEU A 6 -27.47 68.48 -27.28
N PHE A 7 -27.74 67.20 -27.01
CA PHE A 7 -26.74 66.15 -27.23
C PHE A 7 -27.34 64.86 -27.79
N THR A 8 -26.73 64.48 -28.90
CA THR A 8 -26.96 63.36 -29.82
C THR A 8 -26.45 62.06 -29.19
N SER A 9 -27.29 61.02 -29.09
CA SER A 9 -26.85 59.69 -28.64
C SER A 9 -26.35 58.85 -29.82
N LEU A 10 -25.05 58.62 -29.84
CA LEU A 10 -24.33 57.78 -30.80
C LEU A 10 -24.37 56.31 -30.33
N LEU A 11 -24.89 55.42 -31.17
CA LEU A 11 -24.83 53.96 -30.99
C LEU A 11 -23.42 53.45 -31.28
N LEU A 12 -22.76 52.83 -30.30
CA LEU A 12 -21.55 52.04 -30.49
C LEU A 12 -21.84 50.58 -30.12
N GLY A 13 -21.93 49.73 -31.15
CA GLY A 13 -21.97 48.29 -31.03
C GLY A 13 -20.61 47.74 -30.64
N ILE A 14 -20.54 47.03 -29.52
CA ILE A 14 -19.35 46.30 -29.09
C ILE A 14 -19.49 44.87 -29.60
N SER A 15 -18.68 44.51 -30.60
CA SER A 15 -18.53 43.13 -31.05
C SER A 15 -17.61 42.40 -30.06
N VAL A 16 -18.14 41.40 -29.37
CA VAL A 16 -17.37 40.58 -28.42
C VAL A 16 -16.77 39.41 -29.20
N THR A 17 -15.47 39.49 -29.49
CA THR A 17 -14.71 38.34 -30.01
C THR A 17 -14.40 37.40 -28.84
N SER A 18 -14.95 36.19 -28.89
CA SER A 18 -14.64 35.13 -27.95
C SER A 18 -13.17 34.71 -28.10
N VAL A 19 -12.34 35.03 -27.11
CA VAL A 19 -10.98 34.50 -26.97
C VAL A 19 -11.10 33.12 -26.32
N THR A 20 -10.89 32.08 -27.10
CA THR A 20 -10.75 30.71 -26.57
C THR A 20 -9.37 30.62 -25.90
N ILE A 21 -9.34 30.75 -24.58
CA ILE A 21 -8.15 30.46 -23.78
C ILE A 21 -7.98 28.94 -23.74
N ALA A 22 -7.18 28.40 -24.65
CA ALA A 22 -6.69 27.02 -24.54
C ALA A 22 -5.81 26.93 -23.29
N SER A 23 -6.27 26.17 -22.31
CA SER A 23 -5.54 25.93 -21.06
C SER A 23 -4.37 24.98 -21.34
N PRO A 24 -3.13 25.29 -20.89
CA PRO A 24 -2.01 24.38 -20.99
C PRO A 24 -2.05 23.44 -19.78
N PHE A 25 -2.92 22.42 -19.84
CA PHE A 25 -2.83 21.26 -18.96
C PHE A 25 -2.39 20.04 -19.77
N ASP A 26 -1.21 20.16 -20.36
CA ASP A 26 -0.42 19.03 -20.82
C ASP A 26 0.64 18.73 -19.76
N SER A 27 0.32 17.83 -18.82
CA SER A 27 1.25 16.80 -18.33
C SER A 27 0.52 15.90 -17.31
N GLU A 28 -0.46 15.12 -17.76
CA GLU A 28 -0.98 13.99 -16.98
C GLU A 28 -0.28 12.70 -17.43
N GLY A 29 1.02 12.62 -17.14
CA GLY A 29 1.78 11.39 -17.17
C GLY A 29 2.13 10.97 -15.74
N ASP A 30 1.63 9.81 -15.32
CA ASP A 30 2.09 9.04 -14.15
C ASP A 30 1.41 9.27 -12.77
N LEU A 31 0.08 9.38 -12.74
CA LEU A 31 -0.70 9.33 -11.49
C LEU A 31 -1.82 8.28 -11.46
N GLN A 32 -1.78 7.26 -12.33
CA GLN A 32 -2.91 6.33 -12.49
C GLN A 32 -2.90 5.06 -11.62
N ASP A 33 -1.87 4.79 -10.79
CA ASP A 33 -1.86 3.57 -9.95
C ASP A 33 -1.89 3.83 -8.43
N ARG A 34 -2.05 5.09 -8.00
CA ARG A 34 -2.21 5.42 -6.56
C ARG A 34 -3.68 5.39 -6.18
N ILE A 35 -4.20 4.21 -5.87
CA ILE A 35 -5.49 4.10 -5.18
C ILE A 35 -5.31 4.70 -3.78
N THR A 36 -5.78 5.94 -3.63
CA THR A 36 -5.86 6.62 -2.33
C THR A 36 -7.13 6.11 -1.66
N ILE A 37 -6.99 5.26 -0.64
CA ILE A 37 -8.13 4.80 0.15
C ILE A 37 -8.38 5.84 1.24
N LEU A 38 -9.19 6.84 0.91
CA LEU A 38 -9.72 7.85 1.83
C LEU A 38 -10.79 7.22 2.71
N ASP A 39 -10.39 6.36 3.63
CA ASP A 39 -11.22 5.96 4.77
C ASP A 39 -10.73 6.70 6.01
N ALA A 40 -11.59 6.88 7.03
CA ALA A 40 -11.27 7.56 8.29
C ALA A 40 -10.21 6.80 9.13
N ARG A 41 -8.98 6.77 8.64
CA ARG A 41 -7.81 6.09 9.22
C ARG A 41 -6.90 7.11 9.90
N ALA A 42 -6.02 6.63 10.79
CA ALA A 42 -5.01 7.49 11.42
C ALA A 42 -4.02 8.06 10.38
N LEU A 43 -3.66 7.25 9.38
CA LEU A 43 -2.85 7.65 8.24
C LEU A 43 -3.56 7.33 6.92
N ARG A 44 -3.42 8.20 5.93
CA ARG A 44 -3.84 7.96 4.55
C ARG A 44 -2.93 6.91 3.93
N LEU A 45 -3.52 5.77 3.55
CA LEU A 45 -2.75 4.67 2.98
C LEU A 45 -2.54 4.86 1.47
N ILE A 46 -1.27 4.84 1.04
CA ILE A 46 -0.87 4.88 -0.37
C ILE A 46 -0.14 3.58 -0.70
N VAL A 47 -0.73 2.77 -1.57
CA VAL A 47 -0.11 1.52 -2.04
C VAL A 47 0.60 1.77 -3.36
N VAL A 48 1.93 1.63 -3.39
CA VAL A 48 2.75 1.91 -4.61
C VAL A 48 3.15 0.64 -5.36
N LYS A 49 3.04 -0.53 -4.73
CA LYS A 49 3.24 -1.82 -5.39
C LYS A 49 2.39 -2.89 -4.72
N ARG A 50 1.53 -3.54 -5.52
CA ARG A 50 0.73 -4.69 -5.09
C ARG A 50 1.41 -6.02 -5.42
N PRO A 51 1.02 -7.12 -4.76
CA PRO A 51 1.35 -8.47 -5.21
C PRO A 51 0.74 -8.75 -6.59
N ASP A 52 1.55 -9.24 -7.51
CA ASP A 52 1.18 -9.50 -8.91
C ASP A 52 1.19 -11.00 -9.27
N LYS A 53 1.75 -11.84 -8.40
CA LYS A 53 1.94 -13.28 -8.64
C LYS A 53 1.63 -14.14 -7.42
N ASP A 54 1.40 -15.42 -7.69
CA ASP A 54 1.39 -16.47 -6.69
C ASP A 54 2.80 -16.63 -6.06
N ALA A 55 2.87 -17.26 -4.89
CA ALA A 55 4.13 -17.63 -4.25
C ALA A 55 4.02 -19.02 -3.62
N THR A 56 5.08 -19.81 -3.75
CA THR A 56 5.19 -21.13 -3.15
C THR A 56 6.32 -21.12 -2.11
N CYS A 57 5.98 -21.35 -0.85
CA CYS A 57 6.96 -21.47 0.22
C CYS A 57 7.44 -22.92 0.32
N PRO A 58 8.75 -23.19 0.21
CA PRO A 58 9.29 -24.54 0.13
C PRO A 58 9.14 -25.28 1.45
N TYR A 59 8.99 -26.61 1.39
CA TYR A 59 9.05 -27.48 2.57
C TYR A 59 10.25 -27.12 3.47
N ARG A 60 10.05 -27.16 4.80
CA ARG A 60 11.14 -26.96 5.76
C ARG A 60 11.07 -28.02 6.84
N ALA A 61 12.13 -28.81 6.98
CA ALA A 61 12.20 -29.91 7.95
C ALA A 61 12.14 -29.43 9.41
N ARG A 62 12.56 -28.18 9.67
CA ARG A 62 12.48 -27.54 10.99
C ARG A 62 11.97 -26.13 10.79
N ALA A 63 10.72 -25.81 11.08
CA ALA A 63 10.24 -24.43 11.12
C ALA A 63 10.46 -23.80 12.51
N ARG A 64 9.91 -22.60 12.74
CA ARG A 64 10.05 -21.84 14.00
C ARG A 64 9.92 -22.72 15.25
N ASP A 65 8.97 -23.65 15.25
CA ASP A 65 8.61 -24.45 16.43
C ASP A 65 9.27 -25.85 16.41
N GLY A 66 10.35 -26.01 15.65
CA GLY A 66 11.23 -27.18 15.68
C GLY A 66 10.77 -28.38 14.84
N GLY A 67 9.50 -28.43 14.42
CA GLY A 67 8.93 -29.50 13.59
C GLY A 67 8.93 -29.21 12.08
N PRO A 68 8.62 -30.22 11.24
CA PRO A 68 8.48 -30.04 9.81
C PRO A 68 7.28 -29.15 9.48
N TYR A 69 7.44 -28.32 8.45
CA TYR A 69 6.37 -27.48 7.95
C TYR A 69 6.22 -27.65 6.44
N PRO A 70 5.04 -28.11 5.97
CA PRO A 70 4.84 -28.50 4.59
C PRO A 70 4.98 -27.33 3.62
N GLN A 71 5.21 -27.65 2.36
CA GLN A 71 5.16 -26.66 1.28
C GLN A 71 3.76 -26.05 1.21
N HIS A 72 3.67 -24.73 1.04
CA HIS A 72 2.40 -24.04 0.86
C HIS A 72 2.44 -23.18 -0.39
N LYS A 73 1.38 -23.29 -1.20
CA LYS A 73 1.12 -22.37 -2.31
C LYS A 73 0.15 -21.30 -1.83
N PHE A 74 0.53 -20.05 -2.01
CA PHE A 74 -0.31 -18.88 -1.79
C PHE A 74 -0.67 -18.29 -3.15
N THR A 75 -1.97 -18.16 -3.41
CA THR A 75 -2.46 -17.47 -4.60
C THR A 75 -2.20 -15.98 -4.47
N LYS A 76 -2.14 -15.26 -5.59
CA LYS A 76 -2.07 -13.79 -5.62
C LYS A 76 -3.12 -13.17 -4.70
N LYS A 77 -4.35 -13.69 -4.74
CA LYS A 77 -5.49 -13.21 -3.93
C LYS A 77 -5.24 -13.36 -2.42
N LEU A 78 -4.65 -14.48 -2.00
CA LEU A 78 -4.27 -14.70 -0.60
C LEU A 78 -3.20 -13.69 -0.14
N ILE A 79 -2.19 -13.49 -0.98
CA ILE A 79 -1.08 -12.57 -0.69
C ILE A 79 -1.59 -11.13 -0.63
N GLU A 80 -2.40 -10.73 -1.61
CA GLU A 80 -3.03 -9.41 -1.67
C GLU A 80 -3.95 -9.15 -0.47
N SER A 81 -4.73 -10.15 -0.05
CA SER A 81 -5.58 -10.04 1.14
C SER A 81 -4.76 -9.83 2.42
N ALA A 82 -3.71 -10.63 2.64
CA ALA A 82 -2.84 -10.49 3.80
C ALA A 82 -2.05 -9.16 3.79
N PHE A 83 -1.51 -8.77 2.63
CA PHE A 83 -0.82 -7.49 2.44
C PHE A 83 -1.75 -6.30 2.74
N THR A 84 -2.94 -6.27 2.14
CA THR A 84 -3.90 -5.18 2.32
C THR A 84 -4.35 -5.07 3.78
N LYS A 85 -4.63 -6.21 4.43
CA LYS A 85 -4.99 -6.22 5.85
C LYS A 85 -3.86 -5.68 6.73
N ALA A 86 -2.63 -6.07 6.46
CA ALA A 86 -1.46 -5.56 7.17
C ALA A 86 -1.27 -4.06 6.96
N ALA A 87 -1.37 -3.59 5.71
CA ALA A 87 -1.25 -2.18 5.37
C ALA A 87 -2.33 -1.34 6.07
N TYR A 88 -3.57 -1.83 6.14
CA TYR A 88 -4.64 -1.20 6.91
C TYR A 88 -4.33 -1.13 8.40
N HIS A 89 -3.90 -2.23 9.00
CA HIS A 89 -3.49 -2.21 10.41
C HIS A 89 -2.35 -1.22 10.67
N ALA A 90 -1.35 -1.16 9.79
CA ALA A 90 -0.27 -0.18 9.91
C ALA A 90 -0.76 1.27 9.75
N ALA A 91 -1.70 1.52 8.83
CA ALA A 91 -2.29 2.84 8.61
C ALA A 91 -3.20 3.28 9.76
N ASP A 92 -3.84 2.33 10.43
CA ASP A 92 -4.67 2.55 11.62
C ASP A 92 -3.83 2.60 12.92
N GLU A 93 -2.51 2.50 12.79
CA GLU A 93 -1.56 2.37 13.91
C GLU A 93 -1.94 1.26 14.91
N LYS A 94 -2.54 0.20 14.38
CA LYS A 94 -3.08 -0.93 15.13
C LYS A 94 -2.21 -2.17 14.96
N GLN A 95 -2.02 -2.89 16.05
CA GLN A 95 -1.39 -4.21 16.06
C GLN A 95 -2.35 -5.25 16.61
N VAL A 96 -2.25 -6.48 16.10
CA VAL A 96 -3.14 -7.59 16.46
C VAL A 96 -2.38 -8.86 16.84
N GLY A 97 -2.99 -9.61 17.76
CA GLY A 97 -2.49 -10.88 18.27
C GLY A 97 -1.22 -10.75 19.13
N ASP A 98 -0.76 -11.88 19.66
CA ASP A 98 0.33 -11.94 20.63
C ASP A 98 1.66 -11.50 20.03
N GLY A 99 1.81 -11.72 18.71
CA GLY A 99 2.96 -11.25 17.95
C GLY A 99 2.91 -9.77 17.59
N LYS A 100 1.85 -9.03 17.95
CA LYS A 100 1.67 -7.60 17.63
C LYS A 100 1.88 -7.28 16.15
N TYR A 101 1.10 -7.91 15.28
CA TYR A 101 1.24 -7.74 13.82
C TYR A 101 0.32 -6.65 13.26
N PRO A 102 0.70 -5.94 12.18
CA PRO A 102 2.05 -5.90 11.63
C PRO A 102 3.02 -5.24 12.60
N HIS A 103 4.28 -5.64 12.53
CA HIS A 103 5.38 -4.98 13.23
C HIS A 103 6.59 -4.86 12.34
N ASP A 104 7.50 -3.98 12.74
CA ASP A 104 8.81 -3.85 12.13
C ASP A 104 9.57 -5.16 12.11
N PHE A 105 10.17 -5.44 10.96
CA PHE A 105 11.03 -6.58 10.81
C PHE A 105 12.34 -6.37 11.58
N GLY A 106 12.43 -6.96 12.76
CA GLY A 106 13.55 -6.77 13.68
C GLY A 106 14.75 -7.70 13.53
N GLY A 107 14.88 -8.52 12.47
CA GLY A 107 15.98 -9.50 12.43
C GLY A 107 16.45 -9.91 11.03
N GLY A 108 17.76 -9.97 10.82
CA GLY A 108 18.38 -10.54 9.62
C GLY A 108 18.10 -9.78 8.32
N ARG A 109 18.43 -10.43 7.20
CA ARG A 109 18.17 -9.92 5.84
C ARG A 109 16.97 -10.69 5.27
N VAL A 110 16.02 -9.97 4.67
CA VAL A 110 14.96 -10.62 3.89
C VAL A 110 15.53 -11.23 2.61
N PRO A 111 15.03 -12.38 2.14
CA PRO A 111 15.65 -13.13 1.05
C PRO A 111 15.28 -12.59 -0.36
N PHE A 112 14.90 -11.31 -0.45
CA PHE A 112 14.54 -10.60 -1.67
C PHE A 112 14.76 -9.08 -1.51
N PRO A 113 14.85 -8.31 -2.60
CA PRO A 113 14.95 -6.86 -2.53
C PRO A 113 13.75 -6.24 -1.79
N CYS A 114 14.04 -5.46 -0.76
CA CYS A 114 13.08 -4.70 0.02
C CYS A 114 13.85 -3.54 0.67
N GLY A 115 13.23 -2.37 0.84
CA GLY A 115 13.93 -1.23 1.41
C GLY A 115 14.25 -1.35 2.90
N LYS A 116 14.66 -0.20 3.46
CA LYS A 116 15.17 -0.10 4.83
C LYS A 116 14.10 -0.42 5.85
N ASN A 117 12.99 0.31 5.80
CA ASN A 117 11.86 0.19 6.71
C ASN A 117 10.89 -0.84 6.16
N LYS A 118 10.65 -1.91 6.90
CA LYS A 118 9.80 -3.01 6.43
C LYS A 118 9.08 -3.65 7.60
N MET A 119 7.84 -4.03 7.34
CA MET A 119 6.98 -4.73 8.29
C MET A 119 6.69 -6.14 7.81
N VAL A 120 6.31 -6.99 8.75
CA VAL A 120 5.90 -8.37 8.48
C VAL A 120 4.51 -8.67 9.02
N TYR A 121 3.78 -9.54 8.33
CA TYR A 121 2.45 -9.97 8.71
C TYR A 121 2.24 -11.46 8.41
N PRO A 122 1.61 -12.26 9.30
CA PRO A 122 1.31 -13.67 9.04
C PRO A 122 0.39 -13.84 7.83
N ILE A 123 0.71 -14.83 6.99
CA ILE A 123 -0.17 -15.29 5.92
C ILE A 123 -0.63 -16.72 6.21
N GLN A 124 -1.94 -16.96 6.11
CA GLN A 124 -2.57 -18.25 6.35
C GLN A 124 -3.00 -18.89 5.03
N THR A 125 -3.11 -20.21 5.00
CA THR A 125 -3.59 -20.96 3.83
C THR A 125 -5.12 -21.09 3.77
N ASN A 126 -5.84 -20.71 4.83
CA ASN A 126 -7.28 -20.91 5.00
C ASN A 126 -8.17 -19.80 4.39
N ASN A 127 -7.67 -19.03 3.40
CA ASN A 127 -8.41 -17.90 2.80
C ASN A 127 -8.82 -16.76 3.74
N HIS A 128 -8.41 -16.79 5.00
CA HIS A 128 -8.67 -15.71 5.95
C HIS A 128 -7.36 -15.00 6.31
N PRO A 129 -7.29 -13.66 6.17
CA PRO A 129 -6.15 -12.93 6.69
C PRO A 129 -6.09 -13.11 8.21
N TYR A 130 -4.88 -13.18 8.75
CA TYR A 130 -4.70 -13.22 10.20
C TYR A 130 -5.41 -12.04 10.87
N GLY A 131 -6.05 -12.30 12.02
CA GLY A 131 -6.91 -11.31 12.69
C GLY A 131 -6.57 -11.08 14.15
N SER A 132 -6.26 -12.13 14.92
CA SER A 132 -5.95 -12.05 16.36
C SER A 132 -5.34 -13.38 16.86
N GLY A 133 -5.01 -13.42 18.15
CA GLY A 133 -4.52 -14.63 18.84
C GLY A 133 -3.01 -14.88 18.69
N SER A 134 -2.59 -16.11 18.91
CA SER A 134 -1.24 -16.54 18.58
C SER A 134 -1.16 -16.87 17.08
N PRO A 135 -0.12 -16.46 16.34
CA PRO A 135 0.12 -16.97 14.98
C PRO A 135 0.44 -18.47 14.99
N GLY A 136 0.54 -19.10 16.17
CA GLY A 136 0.88 -20.50 16.36
C GLY A 136 2.13 -20.86 15.57
N ASN A 137 2.02 -21.97 14.85
CA ASN A 137 3.11 -22.51 14.04
C ASN A 137 3.15 -21.96 12.62
N ILE A 138 2.44 -20.86 12.30
CA ILE A 138 2.48 -20.25 10.97
C ILE A 138 3.81 -19.49 10.86
N PRO A 139 4.79 -19.94 10.05
CA PRO A 139 6.08 -19.28 9.89
C PRO A 139 6.08 -18.32 8.69
N ASP A 140 5.09 -18.42 7.81
CA ASP A 140 5.02 -17.70 6.55
C ASP A 140 4.56 -16.25 6.80
N ARG A 141 5.24 -15.30 6.18
CA ARG A 141 5.03 -13.86 6.36
C ARG A 141 4.98 -13.17 5.01
N VAL A 142 3.98 -12.31 4.83
CA VAL A 142 4.05 -11.23 3.84
C VAL A 142 4.97 -10.16 4.39
N VAL A 143 5.83 -9.62 3.54
CA VAL A 143 6.76 -8.53 3.84
C VAL A 143 6.47 -7.37 2.91
N PHE A 144 6.41 -6.18 3.49
CA PHE A 144 6.27 -4.94 2.74
C PHE A 144 7.17 -3.86 3.31
N GLU A 145 7.68 -3.02 2.43
CA GLU A 145 8.35 -1.79 2.78
C GLU A 145 7.32 -0.72 3.10
N TYR A 146 7.66 0.19 4.01
CA TYR A 146 6.81 1.30 4.36
C TYR A 146 7.61 2.59 4.60
N GLN A 147 6.95 3.72 4.37
CA GLN A 147 7.46 5.04 4.72
C GLN A 147 6.30 5.88 5.25
N LYS A 148 6.48 6.46 6.44
CA LYS A 148 5.56 7.45 7.00
C LYS A 148 6.03 8.85 6.61
N THR A 149 5.16 9.65 6.02
CA THR A 149 5.44 11.03 5.62
C THR A 149 4.24 11.91 5.94
N GLY A 150 4.31 12.72 7.00
CA GLY A 150 3.17 13.50 7.45
C GLY A 150 1.99 12.60 7.81
N THR A 151 0.85 12.80 7.13
CA THR A 151 -0.36 11.98 7.28
C THR A 151 -0.40 10.75 6.38
N ASP A 152 0.62 10.52 5.55
CA ASP A 152 0.65 9.41 4.60
C ASP A 152 1.45 8.23 5.14
N LEU A 153 0.90 7.03 4.95
CA LEU A 153 1.64 5.77 5.00
C LEU A 153 1.78 5.22 3.58
N VAL A 154 2.99 5.28 3.03
CA VAL A 154 3.31 4.73 1.72
C VAL A 154 3.80 3.29 1.92
N VAL A 155 3.19 2.31 1.24
CA VAL A 155 3.57 0.89 1.35
C VAL A 155 3.86 0.26 -0.01
N LYS A 156 4.86 -0.63 -0.02
CA LYS A 156 5.32 -1.36 -1.21
C LYS A 156 5.48 -2.84 -0.89
N TYR A 157 4.73 -3.71 -1.57
CA TYR A 157 4.89 -5.15 -1.42
C TYR A 157 6.30 -5.61 -1.86
N CYS A 158 6.97 -6.41 -1.01
CA CYS A 158 8.30 -6.95 -1.27
C CYS A 158 8.29 -8.43 -1.63
N GLY A 159 7.54 -9.26 -0.89
CA GLY A 159 7.53 -10.71 -1.09
C GLY A 159 6.89 -11.49 0.04
N VAL A 160 6.85 -12.81 -0.11
CA VAL A 160 6.51 -13.75 0.96
C VAL A 160 7.78 -14.50 1.36
N MET A 161 7.97 -14.69 2.67
CA MET A 161 9.05 -15.50 3.22
C MET A 161 8.55 -16.47 4.27
N ARG A 162 9.27 -17.57 4.44
CA ARG A 162 9.10 -18.52 5.53
C ARG A 162 10.12 -18.25 6.62
N ARG A 163 9.66 -17.90 7.82
CA ARG A 163 10.53 -17.76 8.99
C ARG A 163 11.04 -19.11 9.43
N GLY A 164 12.35 -19.18 9.60
CA GLY A 164 13.06 -20.33 10.08
C GLY A 164 13.44 -20.30 11.55
N VAL A 165 14.19 -21.33 11.95
CA VAL A 165 14.92 -21.41 13.21
C VAL A 165 16.08 -20.42 13.18
N ARG A 166 16.40 -19.83 14.34
CA ARG A 166 17.57 -18.94 14.54
C ARG A 166 17.62 -17.73 13.60
N GLY A 167 16.46 -17.24 13.12
CA GLY A 167 16.40 -16.04 12.29
C GLY A 167 16.75 -16.25 10.82
N ASP A 168 16.79 -17.50 10.35
CA ASP A 168 16.83 -17.79 8.91
C ASP A 168 15.48 -17.45 8.23
N PHE A 169 15.50 -17.02 6.98
CA PHE A 169 14.31 -16.67 6.20
C PHE A 169 14.42 -17.22 4.79
N LEU A 170 13.51 -18.12 4.41
CA LEU A 170 13.46 -18.69 3.07
C LEU A 170 12.54 -17.87 2.18
N LYS A 171 12.99 -17.56 0.96
CA LYS A 171 12.15 -16.93 -0.06
C LYS A 171 11.08 -17.91 -0.51
N CYS A 172 9.84 -17.44 -0.62
CA CYS A 172 8.79 -18.13 -1.34
C CYS A 172 8.82 -17.67 -2.81
N THR A 173 8.77 -18.62 -3.74
CA THR A 173 9.02 -18.39 -5.17
C THR A 173 7.74 -18.31 -5.98
#